data_AF-A0A1V4HHB4-F1
#
_entry.id   AF-A0A1V4HHB4-F1
#
_cell.length_a   1.000
_cell.length_b   1.000
_cell.length_c   1.000
_cell.angle_alpha   90.00
_cell.angle_beta   90.00
_cell.angle_gamma   90.00
#
_symmetry.space_group_name_H-M   'P 1'
#
loop_
_entity.id
_entity.type
_entity.pdbx_description
1 polymer ?
#
loop_
_entity_poly.entity_id
_entity_poly.type
_entity_poly.pdbx_seq_one_letter_code
_entity_poly.pdbx_strand_id
1 'polypeptide(L)'
;MLNDILSDSDEPIKIIDISLSNNTISSPLIYTRVLDLEGFSMTSGLGFVFSIDHKDYILNRSRKMLKKLKSGDTSLDNFVTYFHLNRSDGILTRFETVK
;
A
#
# COMPACT_ATOMS: atom_id res chain seq x y z
N MET A 1 4.91 -1.45 12.92
CA MET A 1 5.36 -0.12 12.48
C MET A 1 5.49 -0.16 10.97
N LEU A 2 4.99 0.85 10.26
CA LEU A 2 5.11 0.96 8.81
C LEU A 2 6.05 2.11 8.46
N ASN A 3 6.86 1.93 7.43
CA ASN A 3 7.69 2.98 6.87
C ASN A 3 7.05 3.46 5.57
N ASP A 4 6.85 4.77 5.44
CA ASP A 4 6.37 5.35 4.19
C ASP A 4 7.53 5.42 3.19
N ILE A 5 7.41 4.69 2.09
CA ILE A 5 8.45 4.64 1.05
C ILE A 5 8.24 5.67 -0.06
N LEU A 6 7.13 6.40 -0.03
CA LEU A 6 6.79 7.44 -1.01
C LEU A 6 7.13 8.84 -0.51
N SER A 7 7.19 9.04 0.81
CA SER A 7 7.78 10.23 1.39
C SER A 7 9.26 10.00 1.73
N ASP A 8 10.02 11.09 1.81
CA ASP A 8 11.40 11.08 2.34
C ASP A 8 11.41 11.05 3.88
N SER A 9 10.34 10.57 4.52
CA SER A 9 10.21 10.50 5.97
C SER A 9 10.73 9.16 6.49
N ASP A 10 11.76 9.21 7.33
CA ASP A 10 12.26 8.04 8.05
C ASP A 10 11.45 7.75 9.33
N GLU A 11 10.46 8.58 9.67
CA GLU A 11 9.65 8.38 10.88
C GLU A 11 8.62 7.25 10.68
N PRO A 12 8.67 6.17 11.50
CA PRO A 12 7.75 5.07 11.37
C PRO A 12 6.34 5.46 11.82
N ILE A 13 5.34 5.12 11.02
CA ILE A 13 3.93 5.34 11.35
C ILE A 13 3.45 4.19 12.24
N LYS A 14 2.90 4.54 13.41
CA LYS A 14 2.27 3.60 14.33
C LYS A 14 0.80 3.42 13.95
N ILE A 15 0.45 2.20 13.52
CA ILE A 15 -0.89 1.85 13.06
C ILE A 15 -1.41 0.66 13.86
N ILE A 16 -2.70 0.68 14.19
CA ILE A 16 -3.46 -0.48 14.67
C ILE A 16 -4.41 -0.88 13.54
N ASP A 17 -4.17 -2.04 12.92
CA ASP A 17 -5.02 -2.55 11.85
C ASP A 17 -5.45 -3.98 12.15
N ILE A 18 -6.76 -4.17 12.36
CA ILE A 18 -7.37 -5.47 12.65
C ILE A 18 -7.28 -6.45 11.47
N SER A 19 -7.07 -5.94 10.25
CA SER A 19 -7.05 -6.72 9.02
C SER A 19 -5.68 -7.36 8.79
N LEU A 20 -4.63 -6.82 9.39
CA LEU A 20 -3.25 -7.32 9.26
C LEU A 20 -2.97 -8.40 10.32
N SER A 21 -3.09 -9.67 9.92
CA SER A 21 -2.75 -10.79 10.80
C SER A 21 -1.22 -10.99 10.91
N ASN A 22 -0.74 -11.52 12.04
CA ASN A 22 0.67 -11.89 12.21
C ASN A 22 1.15 -12.98 11.22
N ASN A 23 0.24 -13.66 10.51
CA ASN A 23 0.56 -14.71 9.53
C ASN A 23 0.74 -14.18 8.10
N THR A 24 0.66 -12.86 7.90
CA THR A 24 0.93 -12.28 6.59
C THR A 24 2.43 -12.37 6.30
N ILE A 25 2.76 -12.82 5.08
CA ILE A 25 4.08 -12.87 4.42
C ILE A 25 5.17 -12.05 5.14
N SER A 26 6.32 -12.66 5.47
CA SER A 26 7.43 -11.94 6.10
C SER A 26 7.86 -10.75 5.24
N SER A 27 7.86 -9.55 5.82
CA SER A 27 8.23 -8.28 5.15
C SER A 27 7.38 -7.96 3.90
N PRO A 28 6.07 -7.70 4.04
CA PRO A 28 5.25 -7.32 2.91
C PRO A 28 5.43 -5.84 2.57
N LEU A 29 5.35 -5.49 1.28
CA LEU A 29 5.16 -4.10 0.86
C LEU A 29 3.67 -3.85 0.63
N ILE A 30 3.12 -2.82 1.26
CA ILE A 30 1.68 -2.53 1.24
C ILE A 30 1.44 -1.11 0.72
N TYR A 31 0.49 -0.96 -0.20
CA TYR A 31 -0.11 0.34 -0.49
C TYR A 31 -1.47 0.42 0.18
N THR A 32 -1.65 1.40 1.05
CA THR A 32 -2.92 1.68 1.72
C THR A 32 -3.02 3.16 2.04
N ARG A 33 -4.25 3.65 2.21
CA ARG A 33 -4.47 5.01 2.72
C ARG A 33 -4.56 4.94 4.23
N VAL A 34 -3.73 5.75 4.88
CA VAL A 34 -3.81 5.98 6.32
C VAL A 34 -4.93 6.98 6.58
N LEU A 35 -5.81 6.63 7.51
CA LEU A 35 -6.86 7.50 8.03
C LEU A 35 -6.50 7.83 9.46
N ASP A 36 -6.31 9.11 9.74
CA ASP A 36 -6.10 9.60 11.10
C ASP A 36 -7.46 9.85 11.75
N LEU A 37 -7.73 9.09 12.80
CA LEU A 37 -8.84 9.32 13.72
C LEU A 37 -8.22 9.85 15.01
N GLU A 38 -8.83 10.86 15.63
CA GLU A 38 -8.28 11.49 16.83
C GLU A 38 -7.91 10.45 17.90
N GLY A 39 -6.60 10.20 18.07
CA GLY A 39 -6.04 9.22 19.01
C GLY A 39 -5.45 7.93 18.40
N PHE A 40 -5.71 7.60 17.14
CA PHE A 40 -5.05 6.48 16.44
C PHE A 40 -5.19 6.55 14.91
N SER A 41 -4.18 6.05 14.19
CA SER A 41 -4.23 5.88 12.74
C SER A 41 -4.69 4.47 12.38
N MET A 42 -5.55 4.35 11.37
CA MET A 42 -5.99 3.09 10.79
C MET A 42 -5.76 3.07 9.28
N THR A 43 -5.84 1.90 8.63
CA THR A 43 -5.76 1.82 7.17
C THR A 43 -7.13 1.56 6.54
N SER A 44 -7.37 2.15 5.36
CA SER A 44 -8.63 1.95 4.63
C SER A 44 -8.59 0.65 3.82
N GLY A 45 -8.77 -0.49 4.48
CA GLY A 45 -8.92 -1.80 3.84
C GLY A 45 -7.63 -2.35 3.22
N LEU A 46 -7.36 -3.63 3.44
CA LEU A 46 -6.26 -4.35 2.82
C LEU A 46 -6.51 -4.53 1.32
N GLY A 47 -5.92 -3.67 0.50
CA GLY A 47 -6.04 -3.75 -0.94
C GLY A 47 -4.88 -4.47 -1.61
N PHE A 48 -3.63 -4.22 -1.19
CA PHE A 48 -2.51 -4.35 -2.13
C PHE A 48 -1.23 -4.80 -1.42
N VAL A 49 -0.88 -6.08 -1.56
CA VAL A 49 0.38 -6.65 -1.05
C VAL A 49 1.31 -6.94 -2.23
N PHE A 50 2.57 -6.55 -2.08
CA PHE A 50 3.67 -6.81 -3.02
C PHE A 50 4.84 -7.46 -2.25
N SER A 51 5.70 -8.17 -2.99
CA SER A 51 6.97 -8.64 -2.42
C SER A 51 7.87 -7.45 -2.16
N ILE A 52 8.53 -7.42 -1.00
CA ILE A 52 9.54 -6.40 -0.68
C ILE A 52 10.72 -6.43 -1.64
N ASP A 53 11.08 -7.61 -2.16
CA ASP A 53 12.16 -7.79 -3.12
C ASP A 53 11.88 -7.05 -4.44
N HIS A 54 10.61 -6.70 -4.70
CA HIS A 54 10.19 -5.96 -5.88
C HIS A 54 10.00 -4.45 -5.62
N LYS A 55 10.40 -3.92 -4.45
CA LYS A 55 10.22 -2.49 -4.09
C LYS A 55 10.64 -1.54 -5.22
N ASP A 56 11.89 -1.65 -5.69
CA ASP A 56 12.42 -0.73 -6.69
C ASP A 56 11.72 -0.87 -8.05
N TYR A 57 11.33 -2.10 -8.41
CA TYR A 57 10.53 -2.35 -9.60
C TYR A 57 9.16 -1.66 -9.51
N ILE A 58 8.44 -1.84 -8.39
CA ILE A 58 7.13 -1.25 -8.16
C ILE A 58 7.21 0.28 -8.16
N LEU A 59 8.19 0.87 -7.48
CA LEU A 59 8.42 2.32 -7.45
C LEU A 59 8.74 2.88 -8.85
N ASN A 60 9.58 2.20 -9.62
CA ASN A 60 9.91 2.66 -10.96
C ASN A 60 8.73 2.53 -11.93
N ARG A 61 7.92 1.49 -11.78
CA ARG A 61 6.71 1.27 -12.58
C ARG A 61 5.62 2.30 -12.22
N SER A 62 5.40 2.55 -10.92
CA SER A 62 4.43 3.55 -10.46
C SER A 62 4.79 4.95 -10.95
N ARG A 63 6.06 5.37 -10.86
CA ARG A 63 6.53 6.66 -11.40
C ARG A 63 6.26 6.80 -12.90
N LYS A 64 6.43 5.73 -13.69
CA LYS A 64 6.14 5.75 -15.14
C LYS A 64 4.64 5.87 -15.43
N MET A 65 3.79 5.24 -14.62
CA MET A 65 2.34 5.30 -14.75
C MET A 65 1.80 6.67 -14.31
N LEU A 66 2.25 7.19 -13.17
CA LEU A 66 1.92 8.51 -12.67
C LEU A 66 2.33 9.63 -13.63
N LYS A 67 3.42 9.48 -14.39
CA LYS A 67 3.78 10.48 -15.43
C LYS A 67 2.76 10.57 -16.57
N LYS A 68 2.01 9.48 -16.81
CA LYS A 68 0.98 9.39 -17.86
C LYS A 68 -0.39 9.81 -17.35
N LEU A 69 -0.69 9.51 -16.09
CA LEU A 69 -1.89 10.01 -15.42
C LEU A 69 -1.70 11.47 -15.01
N LYS A 70 -2.58 12.34 -15.48
CA LYS A 70 -2.59 13.77 -15.12
C LYS A 70 -4.01 14.21 -14.87
N SER A 71 -4.69 13.59 -13.89
CA SER A 71 -6.04 14.01 -13.54
C SER A 71 -6.06 15.37 -12.84
N GLY A 72 -4.92 15.83 -12.33
CA GLY A 72 -4.80 17.03 -11.51
C GLY A 72 -5.02 16.77 -10.02
N ASP A 73 -5.41 15.55 -9.65
CA ASP A 73 -5.53 15.10 -8.26
C ASP A 73 -4.53 13.96 -8.01
N THR A 74 -3.51 14.25 -7.19
CA THR A 74 -2.46 13.27 -6.85
C THR A 74 -3.01 12.05 -6.10
N SER A 75 -4.04 12.24 -5.27
CA SER A 75 -4.67 11.15 -4.53
C SER A 75 -5.39 10.20 -5.47
N LEU A 76 -6.10 10.75 -6.46
CA LEU A 76 -6.77 9.98 -7.51
C LEU A 76 -5.76 9.28 -8.43
N ASP A 77 -4.71 9.98 -8.86
CA ASP A 77 -3.67 9.44 -9.73
C ASP A 77 -2.92 8.26 -9.06
N ASN A 78 -2.62 8.40 -7.77
CA ASN A 78 -2.05 7.32 -6.96
C ASN A 78 -3.02 6.15 -6.82
N PHE A 79 -4.29 6.42 -6.48
CA PHE A 79 -5.30 5.36 -6.37
C PHE A 79 -5.39 4.54 -7.65
N VAL A 80 -5.54 5.18 -8.81
CA VAL A 80 -5.64 4.49 -10.11
C VAL A 80 -4.35 3.71 -10.40
N THR A 81 -3.19 4.31 -10.15
CA THR A 81 -1.90 3.68 -10.40
C THR A 81 -1.73 2.39 -9.59
N TYR A 82 -1.92 2.44 -8.27
CA TYR A 82 -1.72 1.28 -7.41
C TYR A 82 -2.84 0.24 -7.54
N PHE A 83 -4.06 0.66 -7.90
CA PHE A 83 -5.15 -0.25 -8.28
C PHE A 83 -4.81 -1.10 -9.51
N HIS A 84 -4.13 -0.51 -10.50
CA HIS A 84 -3.63 -1.24 -11.66
C HIS A 84 -2.44 -2.14 -11.30
N LEU A 85 -1.45 -1.61 -10.57
CA LEU A 85 -0.26 -2.36 -10.18
C LEU A 85 -0.61 -3.60 -9.37
N ASN A 86 -1.60 -3.53 -8.50
CA ASN A 86 -2.04 -4.71 -7.77
C ASN A 86 -2.57 -5.82 -8.67
N ARG A 87 -3.34 -5.49 -9.70
CA ARG A 87 -3.91 -6.50 -10.61
C ARG A 87 -2.85 -7.17 -11.47
N SER A 88 -1.76 -6.45 -11.77
CA SER A 88 -0.68 -6.99 -12.61
C SER A 88 0.47 -7.62 -11.83
N ASP A 89 0.85 -7.03 -10.70
CA ASP A 89 2.09 -7.33 -9.99
C ASP A 89 1.86 -7.67 -8.49
N GLY A 90 0.61 -7.64 -8.02
CA GLY A 90 0.25 -7.91 -6.63
C GLY A 90 0.29 -9.41 -6.28
N ILE A 91 0.61 -9.70 -5.03
CA ILE A 91 0.54 -11.05 -4.48
C ILE A 91 -0.91 -11.34 -4.10
N LEU A 92 -1.40 -12.52 -4.52
CA LEU A 92 -2.74 -12.96 -4.18
C LEU A 92 -2.82 -13.30 -2.68
N THR A 93 -3.28 -12.35 -1.86
CA THR A 93 -3.62 -12.60 -0.46
C THR A 93 -4.95 -13.33 -0.38
N ARG A 94 -4.92 -14.57 0.09
CA ARG A 94 -6.15 -15.31 0.43
C ARG A 94 -6.65 -14.79 1.78
N PHE A 95 -7.82 -14.16 1.79
CA PHE A 95 -8.55 -13.98 3.04
C PHE A 95 -9.03 -15.36 3.48
N GLU A 96 -8.70 -15.75 4.71
CA GLU A 96 -9.31 -16.95 5.29
C GLU A 96 -10.82 -16.73 5.39
N THR A 97 -11.59 -17.70 4.92
CA THR A 97 -13.04 -17.65 5.04
C THR A 97 -13.38 -17.89 6.51
N VAL A 98 -13.68 -16.81 7.24
CA VAL A 98 -14.24 -16.94 8.59
C VAL A 98 -15.70 -17.36 8.43
N LYS A 99 -16.00 -18.61 8.76
CA LYS A 99 -17.38 -19.13 8.87
C LYS A 99 -18.01 -18.70 10.19
#